data_AF-A0A0M3J9N4-F1
#
_entry.id   AF-A0A0M3J9N4-F1
#
_cell.length_a   1.000
_cell.length_b   1.000
_cell.length_c   1.000
_cell.angle_alpha   90.00
_cell.angle_beta   90.00
_cell.angle_gamma   90.00
#
_symmetry.space_group_name_H-M   'P 1'
#
loop_
_entity.id
_entity.type
_entity.pdbx_description
1 polymer ?
#
loop_
_entity_poly.entity_id
_entity_poly.type
_entity_poly.pdbx_seq_one_letter_code
_entity_poly.pdbx_strand_id
1 'polypeptide(L)'
;LNGCALSTCSRYRTPLGDLYIDQKVFVDECVNSDRSLREYCFVVNAELRDTGSFDMMDFRSEEAEHSLEMQLPFIAKVMENRTPGSYGVVPILVGSLSSSRQTNYGKIFAKYVADPRNLFVISSDFCHWGLFL
;
A
#
# COMPACT_ATOMS: atom_id res chain seq x y z
N LEU A 1 14.61 8.20 -6.29
CA LEU A 1 13.40 7.78 -7.03
C LEU A 1 12.70 9.04 -7.57
N ASN A 2 12.44 9.12 -8.89
CA ASN A 2 11.75 10.25 -9.53
C ASN A 2 10.26 9.95 -9.84
N GLY A 3 9.70 8.96 -9.16
CA GLY A 3 8.38 8.38 -9.37
C GLY A 3 7.83 7.80 -8.06
N CYS A 4 6.82 6.95 -8.19
CA CYS A 4 6.33 6.12 -7.09
C CYS A 4 6.74 4.67 -7.33
N ALA A 5 7.01 3.93 -6.26
CA ALA A 5 7.34 2.51 -6.32
C ALA A 5 6.36 1.69 -5.47
N LEU A 6 6.14 0.44 -5.87
CA LEU A 6 5.31 -0.54 -5.15
C LEU A 6 6.19 -1.63 -4.54
N SER A 7 5.72 -2.17 -3.42
CA SER A 7 6.42 -3.27 -2.76
C SER A 7 6.41 -4.54 -3.61
N THR A 8 7.48 -5.32 -3.50
CA THR A 8 7.55 -6.70 -4.02
C THR A 8 7.21 -7.74 -2.97
N CYS A 9 7.08 -7.32 -1.71
CA CYS A 9 6.78 -8.20 -0.58
C CYS A 9 5.31 -8.62 -0.58
N SER A 10 5.01 -9.71 0.14
CA SER A 10 3.63 -10.17 0.40
C SER A 10 3.08 -9.71 1.75
N ARG A 11 3.95 -9.32 2.68
CA ARG A 11 3.60 -8.84 4.00
C ARG A 11 4.69 -7.97 4.59
N TYR A 12 4.30 -7.08 5.49
CA TYR A 12 5.20 -6.36 6.39
C TYR A 12 5.00 -6.85 7.83
N ARG A 13 6.12 -7.11 8.52
CA ARG A 13 6.09 -7.54 9.92
C ARG A 13 6.03 -6.32 10.84
N THR A 14 5.27 -6.43 11.92
CA THR A 14 5.29 -5.45 13.01
C THR A 14 5.35 -6.19 14.35
N PRO A 15 5.76 -5.52 15.45
CA PRO A 15 5.69 -6.11 16.79
C PRO A 15 4.28 -6.51 17.24
N LEU A 16 3.23 -5.99 16.58
CA LEU A 16 1.82 -6.22 16.94
C LEU A 16 1.13 -7.25 16.02
N GLY A 17 1.81 -7.72 14.97
CA GLY A 17 1.26 -8.63 13.97
C GLY A 17 1.63 -8.23 12.54
N ASP A 18 1.48 -9.18 11.62
CA ASP A 18 1.80 -8.96 10.20
C ASP A 18 0.68 -8.20 9.48
N LEU A 19 1.07 -7.26 8.61
CA LEU A 19 0.19 -6.59 7.67
C LEU A 19 0.37 -7.20 6.29
N TYR A 20 -0.71 -7.73 5.72
CA TYR A 20 -0.68 -8.38 4.40
C TYR A 20 -0.85 -7.33 3.29
N ILE A 21 0.04 -7.39 2.30
CA ILE A 21 -0.02 -6.51 1.15
C ILE A 21 -1.20 -6.94 0.26
N ASP A 22 -1.97 -5.98 -0.21
CA ASP A 22 -3.00 -6.18 -1.23
C ASP A 22 -2.32 -6.81 -2.45
N GLN A 23 -2.62 -8.09 -2.72
CA GLN A 23 -2.09 -8.83 -3.85
C GLN A 23 -3.23 -9.54 -4.56
N LYS A 24 -3.15 -9.58 -5.90
CA LYS A 24 -4.09 -10.31 -6.75
C LYS A 24 -4.00 -11.80 -6.44
N VAL A 25 -4.93 -12.29 -5.64
CA VAL A 25 -5.14 -13.72 -5.44
C VAL A 25 -5.95 -14.24 -6.63
N PHE A 26 -5.34 -15.12 -7.43
CA PHE A 26 -6.08 -15.92 -8.42
C PHE A 26 -7.00 -16.87 -7.64
N VAL A 27 -8.30 -16.61 -7.70
CA VAL A 27 -9.31 -17.58 -7.26
C VAL A 27 -9.59 -18.50 -8.44
N ASP A 28 -8.64 -19.39 -8.76
CA ASP A 28 -8.94 -20.51 -9.65
C ASP A 28 -9.72 -21.56 -8.85
N GLU A 29 -10.89 -21.93 -9.38
CA GLU A 29 -11.87 -22.93 -8.92
C GLU A 29 -12.88 -22.54 -7.81
N CYS A 30 -13.77 -21.60 -8.14
CA CYS A 30 -15.18 -21.72 -7.73
C CYS A 30 -16.00 -22.35 -8.85
N VAL A 31 -15.74 -23.63 -9.14
CA VAL A 31 -16.75 -24.51 -9.71
C VAL A 31 -17.39 -25.24 -8.54
N ASN A 32 -18.60 -24.78 -8.18
CA ASN A 32 -19.70 -25.50 -7.53
C ASN A 32 -20.34 -24.78 -6.32
N SER A 33 -21.48 -24.16 -6.63
CA SER A 33 -22.73 -24.16 -5.84
C SER A 33 -22.83 -23.50 -4.46
N ASP A 34 -21.78 -22.97 -3.84
CA ASP A 34 -21.94 -22.19 -2.61
C ASP A 34 -21.52 -20.71 -2.81
N ARG A 35 -22.50 -19.81 -2.75
CA ARG A 35 -22.31 -18.35 -2.89
C ARG A 35 -21.75 -17.68 -1.62
N SER A 36 -21.45 -18.45 -0.58
CA SER A 36 -21.08 -17.93 0.74
C SER A 36 -19.63 -17.43 0.85
N LEU A 37 -18.71 -17.84 -0.02
CA LEU A 37 -17.29 -17.48 0.07
C LEU A 37 -16.82 -16.58 -1.09
N ARG A 38 -17.28 -15.33 -1.10
CA ARG A 38 -16.55 -14.25 -1.83
C ARG A 38 -15.41 -13.76 -0.94
N GLU A 39 -14.43 -14.61 -0.70
CA GLU A 39 -13.39 -14.38 0.28
C GLU A 39 -12.18 -13.68 -0.38
N TYR A 40 -12.23 -12.34 -0.31
CA TYR A 40 -11.14 -11.37 -0.56
C TYR A 40 -10.33 -11.47 -1.87
N CYS A 41 -10.71 -10.64 -2.85
CA CYS A 41 -9.87 -10.32 -3.99
C CYS A 41 -9.33 -8.89 -3.84
N PHE A 42 -8.14 -8.77 -3.28
CA PHE A 42 -7.36 -7.54 -3.24
C PHE A 42 -6.68 -7.33 -4.59
N VAL A 43 -6.99 -6.23 -5.29
CA VAL A 43 -6.60 -6.01 -6.71
C VAL A 43 -5.90 -4.68 -6.94
N VAL A 44 -5.87 -3.79 -5.93
CA VAL A 44 -5.38 -2.42 -6.08
C VAL A 44 -3.91 -2.42 -6.50
N ASN A 45 -3.07 -3.23 -5.87
CA ASN A 45 -1.65 -3.27 -6.19
C ASN A 45 -1.40 -3.76 -7.63
N ALA A 46 -2.16 -4.75 -8.08
CA ALA A 46 -2.12 -5.22 -9.46
C ALA A 46 -2.60 -4.14 -10.44
N GLU A 47 -3.71 -3.46 -10.15
CA GLU A 47 -4.21 -2.36 -10.98
C GLU A 47 -3.23 -1.19 -11.06
N LEU A 48 -2.56 -0.84 -9.95
CA LEU A 48 -1.52 0.18 -9.92
C LEU A 48 -0.31 -0.25 -10.76
N ARG A 49 0.14 -1.50 -10.64
CA ARG A 49 1.22 -2.05 -11.46
C ARG A 49 0.88 -2.02 -12.96
N ASP A 50 -0.35 -2.38 -13.33
CA ASP A 50 -0.82 -2.42 -14.70
C ASP A 50 -0.89 -1.03 -15.36
N THR A 51 -0.90 0.05 -14.58
CA THR A 51 -0.76 1.42 -15.14
C THR A 51 0.59 1.68 -15.79
N GLY A 52 1.62 0.86 -15.50
CA GLY A 52 3.00 1.09 -15.94
C GLY A 52 3.63 2.37 -15.39
N SER A 53 2.97 3.04 -14.43
CA SER A 53 3.43 4.31 -13.85
C SER A 53 4.25 4.13 -12.57
N PHE A 54 4.44 2.90 -12.09
CA PHE A 54 5.13 2.59 -10.85
C PHE A 54 6.37 1.73 -11.10
N ASP A 55 7.45 2.05 -10.40
CA ASP A 55 8.61 1.18 -10.29
C ASP A 55 8.35 0.08 -9.25
N MET A 56 9.17 -0.96 -9.24
CA MET A 56 9.15 -1.96 -8.15
C MET A 56 10.27 -1.63 -7.16
N MET A 57 9.96 -1.67 -5.87
CA MET A 57 10.97 -1.49 -4.83
C MET A 57 11.96 -2.67 -4.82
N ASP A 58 13.24 -2.35 -4.68
CA ASP A 58 14.25 -3.33 -4.28
C ASP A 58 14.08 -3.64 -2.79
N PHE A 59 14.14 -4.93 -2.44
CA PHE A 59 13.89 -5.41 -1.08
C PHE A 59 14.76 -4.72 -0.02
N ARG A 60 16.06 -4.53 -0.30
CA ARG A 60 16.98 -3.91 0.68
C ARG A 60 16.72 -2.43 0.84
N SER A 61 16.37 -1.77 -0.25
CA SER A 61 16.01 -0.35 -0.23
C SER A 61 14.71 -0.11 0.53
N GLU A 62 13.75 -1.04 0.42
CA GLU A 62 12.47 -1.02 1.14
C GLU A 62 12.67 -1.27 2.64
N GLU A 63 13.49 -2.24 3.03
CA GLU A 63 13.79 -2.52 4.45
C GLU A 63 14.53 -1.36 5.14
N ALA A 64 15.31 -0.57 4.38
CA ALA A 64 15.99 0.62 4.89
C ALA A 64 15.13 1.89 4.87
N GLU A 65 13.88 1.81 4.40
CA GLU A 65 12.98 2.95 4.28
C GLU A 65 12.12 3.08 5.55
N HIS A 66 12.16 4.25 6.19
CA HIS A 66 11.50 4.45 7.48
C HIS A 66 10.17 5.22 7.40
N SER A 67 9.90 6.00 6.36
CA SER A 67 8.65 6.78 6.26
C SER A 67 7.40 5.88 6.18
N LEU A 68 7.52 4.71 5.59
CA LEU A 68 6.50 3.66 5.58
C LEU A 68 6.51 2.85 6.87
N GLU A 69 7.71 2.42 7.31
CA GLU A 69 7.89 1.58 8.50
C GLU A 69 7.23 2.19 9.75
N MET A 70 7.39 3.51 9.95
CA MET A 70 6.85 4.21 11.12
C MET A 70 5.32 4.19 11.20
N GLN A 71 4.62 3.98 10.08
CA GLN A 71 3.16 3.90 10.07
C GLN A 71 2.64 2.51 10.45
N LEU A 72 3.45 1.46 10.28
CA LEU A 72 3.00 0.07 10.35
C LEU A 72 2.48 -0.33 11.74
N PRO A 73 3.17 0.00 12.87
CA PRO A 73 2.66 -0.34 14.19
C PRO A 73 1.31 0.33 14.49
N PHE A 74 1.11 1.58 14.05
CA PHE A 74 -0.17 2.28 14.22
C PHE A 74 -1.29 1.63 13.41
N ILE A 75 -1.01 1.27 12.15
CA ILE A 75 -1.97 0.57 11.30
C ILE A 75 -2.34 -0.79 11.92
N ALA A 76 -1.35 -1.58 12.34
CA ALA A 76 -1.58 -2.86 13.00
C ALA A 76 -2.43 -2.71 14.27
N LYS A 77 -2.15 -1.68 15.08
CA LYS A 77 -2.91 -1.40 16.31
C LYS A 77 -4.36 -1.02 16.03
N VAL A 78 -4.61 -0.13 15.08
CA VAL A 78 -5.97 0.32 14.72
C VAL A 78 -6.79 -0.84 14.13
N MET A 79 -6.14 -1.75 13.41
CA MET A 79 -6.80 -2.86 12.73
C MET A 79 -6.85 -4.16 13.55
N GLU A 80 -6.38 -4.16 14.81
CA GLU A 80 -6.21 -5.39 15.62
C GLU A 80 -7.51 -6.19 15.82
N ASN A 81 -8.67 -5.52 15.85
CA ASN A 81 -9.98 -6.14 16.05
C ASN A 81 -10.72 -6.46 14.75
N ARG A 82 -10.06 -6.28 13.59
CA ARG A 82 -10.64 -6.65 12.30
C ARG A 82 -10.36 -8.11 11.99
N THR A 83 -11.29 -8.76 11.31
CA THR A 83 -11.13 -10.15 10.88
C THR A 83 -9.85 -10.27 10.03
N PRO A 84 -8.98 -11.26 10.29
CA PRO A 84 -7.81 -11.49 9.44
C PRO A 84 -8.21 -11.65 7.97
N GLY A 85 -7.42 -11.11 7.06
CA GLY A 85 -7.75 -11.07 5.63
C GLY A 85 -8.84 -10.06 5.28
N SER A 86 -9.46 -9.37 6.26
CA SER A 86 -10.55 -8.44 5.96
C SER A 86 -10.14 -7.10 5.32
N TYR A 87 -8.83 -6.84 5.32
CA TYR A 87 -8.19 -5.66 4.78
C TYR A 87 -6.79 -6.04 4.26
N GLY A 88 -6.27 -5.23 3.35
CA GLY A 88 -4.90 -5.32 2.83
C GLY A 88 -4.26 -3.94 2.84
N VAL A 89 -2.93 -3.89 2.88
CA VAL A 89 -2.17 -2.64 2.77
C VAL A 89 -1.55 -2.49 1.39
N VAL A 90 -1.51 -1.27 0.87
CA VAL A 90 -0.85 -0.94 -0.40
C VAL A 90 0.29 0.03 -0.08
N PRO A 91 1.50 -0.46 0.25
CA PRO A 91 2.65 0.41 0.49
C PRO A 91 3.12 1.03 -0.84
N ILE A 92 3.19 2.36 -0.85
CA ILE A 92 3.62 3.14 -2.01
C ILE A 92 4.72 4.10 -1.56
N LEU A 93 5.94 3.89 -2.05
CA LEU A 93 7.05 4.81 -1.81
C LEU A 93 6.97 5.95 -2.81
N VAL A 94 6.83 7.18 -2.32
CA VAL A 94 6.74 8.38 -3.14
C VAL A 94 8.09 9.09 -3.18
N GLY A 95 8.72 9.13 -4.34
CA GLY A 95 9.97 9.85 -4.57
C GLY A 95 9.76 11.34 -4.85
N SER A 96 10.79 11.98 -5.41
CA SER A 96 10.69 13.37 -5.85
C SER A 96 9.89 13.46 -7.15
N LEU A 97 8.69 14.04 -7.09
CA LEU A 97 7.78 14.14 -8.22
C LEU A 97 7.75 15.55 -8.82
N SER A 98 7.87 15.65 -10.14
CA SER A 98 7.54 16.87 -10.88
C SER A 98 6.03 17.15 -10.82
N SER A 99 5.61 18.40 -11.05
CA SER A 99 4.18 18.78 -11.06
C SER A 99 3.33 17.97 -12.05
N SER A 100 3.90 17.63 -13.22
CA SER A 100 3.24 16.77 -14.19
C SER A 100 3.02 15.35 -13.66
N ARG A 101 4.01 14.78 -12.97
CA ARG A 101 3.89 13.45 -12.34
C ARG A 101 2.93 13.47 -11.15
N GLN A 102 2.95 14.51 -10.33
CA GLN A 102 1.98 14.70 -9.24
C GLN A 102 0.53 14.70 -9.79
N THR A 103 0.30 15.44 -10.88
CA THR A 103 -1.01 15.46 -11.56
C THR A 103 -1.38 14.07 -12.10
N ASN A 104 -0.44 13.35 -12.68
CA ASN A 104 -0.68 12.00 -13.21
C ASN A 104 -1.04 11.00 -12.09
N TYR A 105 -0.25 10.94 -11.02
CA TYR A 105 -0.56 10.08 -9.87
C TYR A 105 -1.87 10.49 -9.19
N GLY A 106 -2.17 11.79 -9.09
CA GLY A 106 -3.46 12.26 -8.60
C GLY A 106 -4.63 11.70 -9.39
N LYS A 107 -4.53 11.65 -10.73
CA LYS A 107 -5.55 11.02 -11.59
C LYS A 107 -5.66 9.51 -11.37
N ILE A 108 -4.53 8.81 -11.22
CA ILE A 108 -4.50 7.37 -10.93
C ILE A 108 -5.18 7.09 -9.59
N PHE A 109 -4.87 7.87 -8.55
CA PHE A 109 -5.38 7.66 -7.20
C PHE A 109 -6.82 8.14 -6.99
N ALA A 110 -7.33 9.03 -7.83
CA ALA A 110 -8.65 9.65 -7.67
C ALA A 110 -9.78 8.63 -7.45
N LYS A 111 -9.79 7.52 -8.21
CA LYS A 111 -10.84 6.49 -8.08
C LYS A 111 -10.77 5.75 -6.74
N TYR A 112 -9.58 5.57 -6.18
CA TYR A 112 -9.40 4.89 -4.89
C TYR A 112 -9.72 5.82 -3.73
N VAL A 113 -9.38 7.11 -3.84
CA VAL A 113 -9.74 8.13 -2.85
C VAL A 113 -11.25 8.32 -2.76
N ALA A 114 -11.97 8.20 -3.89
CA ALA A 114 -13.42 8.34 -3.93
C ALA A 114 -14.18 7.14 -3.30
N ASP A 115 -13.51 6.01 -3.10
CA ASP A 115 -14.13 4.80 -2.53
C ASP A 115 -14.01 4.82 -0.99
N PRO A 116 -15.14 4.88 -0.24
CA PRO A 116 -15.12 4.95 1.22
C PRO A 116 -14.60 3.68 1.89
N ARG A 117 -14.35 2.60 1.15
CA ARG A 117 -13.71 1.38 1.66
C ARG A 117 -12.19 1.51 1.79
N ASN A 118 -11.60 2.52 1.17
CA ASN A 118 -10.17 2.76 1.20
C ASN A 118 -9.81 3.82 2.24
N LEU A 119 -8.61 3.67 2.82
CA LEU A 119 -8.00 4.66 3.71
C LEU A 119 -6.63 5.04 3.16
N PHE A 120 -6.39 6.35 3.01
CA PHE A 120 -5.09 6.88 2.63
C PHE A 120 -4.36 7.40 3.87
N VAL A 121 -3.21 6.80 4.17
CA VAL A 121 -2.28 7.30 5.20
C VAL A 121 -1.14 7.99 4.48
N ILE A 122 -1.03 9.32 4.64
CA ILE A 122 0.02 10.13 4.04
C ILE A 122 1.08 10.41 5.11
N SER A 123 2.26 9.80 4.95
CA SER A 123 3.41 10.02 5.84
C SER A 123 4.11 11.32 5.46
N SER A 124 4.14 12.29 6.36
CA SER A 124 4.84 13.56 6.18
C SER A 124 5.21 14.15 7.53
N ASP A 125 6.47 14.58 7.64
CA ASP A 125 6.86 15.54 8.65
C ASP A 125 6.61 16.97 8.14
N PHE A 126 6.67 17.94 9.05
CA PHE A 126 6.51 19.36 8.73
C PHE A 126 7.87 20.07 8.73
N CYS A 127 8.03 21.10 9.57
CA CYS A 127 9.26 21.90 9.60
C CYS A 127 10.37 21.16 10.34
N HIS A 128 11.51 20.98 9.67
CA HIS A 128 12.77 20.60 10.33
C HIS A 128 13.52 21.89 10.69
N TRP A 129 13.50 22.26 11.96
CA TRP A 129 14.17 23.46 12.45
C TRP A 129 15.37 23.09 13.33
N GLY A 130 16.54 23.64 13.02
CA GLY A 130 17.78 23.40 13.77
C GLY A 130 19.01 23.39 12.86
N LEU A 131 20.19 23.49 13.47
CA LEU A 131 21.47 23.38 12.76
C LEU A 131 21.78 21.89 12.58
N PHE A 132 21.98 21.43 11.34
CA PHE A 132 22.64 20.15 11.09
C PHE A 132 24.12 20.35 11.46
N LEU A 133 24.51 19.89 12.66
CA LEU A 133 25.91 19.72 13.03
C LEU A 133 26.41 18.37 12.51
#